data_AF-A0A7X6PD48-F1
#
_entry.id   AF-A0A7X6PD48-F1
#
_cell.length_a   1.000
_cell.length_b   1.000
_cell.length_c   1.000
_cell.angle_alpha   90.00
_cell.angle_beta   90.00
_cell.angle_gamma   90.00
#
_symmetry.space_group_name_H-M   'P 1'
#
loop_
_entity.id
_entity.type
_entity.pdbx_description
1 polymer ?
#
loop_
_entity_poly.entity_id
_entity_poly.type
_entity_poly.pdbx_seq_one_letter_code
_entity_poly.pdbx_strand_id
1 'polypeptide(L)'
;MDKRGRIMEKKWILKESGDSAVVKQLAAKLEVSDSLANLMVQRDITTPGEAQAFFHPSLDCLHDPFLMKGMNIAVERLSSAVKKNEKVLVYGDYDVDGITAVALVYSFLKEQYSNVEYYIPDRYKEGYGVSFRGLDYAFENNCRLIITLDCGIKATEKVLYAKNKGIDVIICDHHYPGDEIPMAHAVLDPKQPGCSYPYKELSGCGVGFKLIHAYAKIHAIPFTEIIQYLDLVAVSIASDIVPITGENRVLAYYGLKQLNESPRTGLREIIREAEIIRTLTIEDVVFRIGPRINAAGRMDTGGRAVELLISSDPKLAYGISKEIDNYNIERRNVDRLITTEAMRMISDDKRTSNSKTTVLFNPSWKKGVIGIVASRLIETYYRPTV
;
A
#
# COMPACT_ATOMS: atom_id res chain seq x y z
N MET A 1 -25.49 0.81 23.47
CA MET A 1 -26.85 0.36 23.78
C MET A 1 -27.70 0.60 22.55
N ASP A 2 -28.32 -0.44 21.97
CA ASP A 2 -29.38 -0.22 20.98
C ASP A 2 -30.67 0.20 21.69
N LYS A 3 -31.66 0.69 20.93
CA LYS A 3 -32.97 1.15 21.44
C LYS A 3 -33.82 0.03 22.10
N ARG A 4 -33.28 -1.17 22.32
CA ARG A 4 -33.94 -2.32 22.99
C ARG A 4 -33.16 -2.89 24.18
N GLY A 5 -32.06 -2.26 24.61
CA GLY A 5 -31.32 -2.72 25.79
C GLY A 5 -30.64 -4.09 25.62
N ARG A 6 -30.51 -4.61 24.38
CA ARG A 6 -29.68 -5.80 24.16
C ARG A 6 -28.22 -5.35 24.17
N ILE A 7 -27.51 -5.73 25.22
CA ILE A 7 -26.06 -5.68 25.26
C ILE A 7 -25.60 -6.67 24.19
N MET A 8 -24.93 -6.20 23.14
CA MET A 8 -24.16 -7.10 22.29
C MET A 8 -23.14 -7.79 23.19
N GLU A 9 -23.33 -9.08 23.44
CA GLU A 9 -22.43 -9.85 24.28
C GLU A 9 -21.09 -9.94 23.58
N LYS A 10 -20.09 -9.25 24.14
CA LYS A 10 -18.70 -9.40 23.71
C LYS A 10 -18.23 -10.77 24.16
N LYS A 11 -17.98 -11.67 23.19
CA LYS A 11 -17.40 -12.98 23.46
C LYS A 11 -15.88 -12.85 23.59
N TRP A 12 -15.37 -13.12 24.78
CA TRP A 12 -13.93 -13.27 24.98
C TRP A 12 -13.52 -14.65 24.46
N ILE A 13 -12.62 -14.68 23.48
CA ILE A 13 -12.09 -15.92 22.92
C ILE A 13 -10.60 -15.95 23.26
N LEU A 14 -10.22 -16.86 24.16
CA LEU A 14 -8.82 -17.09 24.46
C LEU A 14 -8.19 -17.85 23.29
N LYS A 15 -7.10 -17.32 22.76
CA LYS A 15 -6.32 -18.02 21.73
C LYS A 15 -5.67 -19.26 22.36
N GLU A 16 -5.72 -20.39 21.66
CA GLU A 16 -5.11 -21.63 22.12
C GLU A 16 -3.62 -21.42 22.41
N SER A 17 -3.11 -22.10 23.44
CA SER A 17 -1.68 -22.04 23.76
C SER A 17 -0.88 -22.70 22.65
N GLY A 18 0.34 -22.21 22.43
CA GLY A 18 1.28 -22.86 21.54
C GLY A 18 1.68 -24.25 22.05
N ASP A 19 2.27 -25.05 21.17
CA ASP A 19 2.83 -26.35 21.56
C ASP A 19 3.79 -26.20 22.75
N SER A 20 3.51 -26.90 23.85
CA SER A 20 4.25 -26.72 25.11
C SER A 20 5.74 -27.06 24.98
N ALA A 21 6.10 -28.01 24.12
CA ALA A 21 7.49 -28.37 23.88
C ALA A 21 8.21 -27.23 23.14
N VAL A 22 7.58 -26.67 22.11
CA VAL A 22 8.12 -25.52 21.36
C VAL A 22 8.27 -24.30 22.27
N VAL A 23 7.25 -24.00 23.08
CA VAL A 23 7.28 -22.86 24.04
C VAL A 23 8.44 -22.99 25.01
N LYS A 24 8.61 -24.16 25.66
CA LYS A 24 9.69 -24.39 26.62
C LYS A 24 11.07 -24.33 25.96
N GLN A 25 11.20 -24.89 24.76
CA GLN A 25 12.45 -24.84 24.00
C GLN A 25 12.82 -23.38 23.66
N LEU A 26 11.86 -22.60 23.19
CA LEU A 26 12.07 -21.20 22.82
C LEU A 26 12.38 -20.32 24.03
N ALA A 27 11.63 -20.49 25.14
CA ALA A 27 11.86 -19.80 26.40
C ALA A 27 13.28 -20.02 26.93
N ALA A 28 13.73 -21.27 26.97
CA ALA A 28 15.08 -21.62 27.42
C ALA A 28 16.18 -21.09 26.49
N LYS A 29 15.98 -21.16 25.17
CA LYS A 29 16.97 -20.71 24.17
C LYS A 29 17.14 -19.19 24.10
N LEU A 30 16.05 -18.45 24.31
CA LEU A 30 16.03 -16.99 24.24
C LEU A 30 16.15 -16.33 25.61
N GLU A 31 16.19 -17.12 26.70
CA GLU A 31 16.23 -16.64 28.09
C GLU A 31 15.04 -15.71 28.43
N VAL A 32 13.84 -16.08 27.97
CA VAL A 32 12.59 -15.34 28.21
C VAL A 32 11.57 -16.18 28.98
N SER A 33 10.50 -15.55 29.48
CA SER A 33 9.43 -16.28 30.16
C SER A 33 8.61 -17.16 29.21
N ASP A 34 8.06 -18.26 29.72
CA ASP A 34 7.12 -19.14 29.02
C ASP A 34 5.93 -18.35 28.44
N SER A 35 5.46 -17.32 29.14
CA SER A 35 4.38 -16.45 28.67
C SER A 35 4.77 -15.70 27.40
N LEU A 36 5.99 -15.16 27.34
CA LEU A 36 6.47 -14.44 26.15
C LEU A 36 6.75 -15.42 24.99
N ALA A 37 7.36 -16.56 25.26
CA ALA A 37 7.56 -17.61 24.26
C ALA A 37 6.22 -18.13 23.71
N ASN A 38 5.19 -18.31 24.55
CA ASN A 38 3.85 -18.67 24.10
C ASN A 38 3.24 -17.60 23.18
N LEU A 39 3.44 -16.31 23.47
CA LEU A 39 2.99 -15.22 22.59
C LEU A 39 3.72 -15.20 21.24
N MET A 40 4.98 -15.65 21.19
CA MET A 40 5.75 -15.81 19.95
C MET A 40 5.20 -16.99 19.13
N VAL A 41 5.01 -18.15 19.76
CA VAL A 41 4.46 -19.35 19.08
C VAL A 41 3.05 -19.09 18.57
N GLN A 42 2.21 -18.36 19.32
CA GLN A 42 0.88 -17.92 18.87
C GLN A 42 0.92 -16.95 17.67
N ARG A 43 2.08 -16.40 17.33
CA ARG A 43 2.32 -15.54 16.15
C ARG A 43 3.20 -16.22 15.11
N ASP A 44 3.26 -17.54 15.16
CA ASP A 44 4.01 -18.39 14.23
C ASP A 44 5.53 -18.16 14.25
N ILE A 45 6.06 -17.64 15.36
CA ILE A 45 7.49 -17.57 15.64
C ILE A 45 7.82 -18.76 16.54
N THR A 46 8.35 -19.81 15.93
CA THR A 46 8.51 -21.14 16.57
C THR A 46 9.96 -21.52 16.80
N THR A 47 10.91 -20.82 16.17
CA THR A 47 12.34 -21.08 16.29
C THR A 47 13.12 -19.87 16.81
N PRO A 48 14.29 -20.09 17.47
CA PRO A 48 15.17 -19.00 17.85
C PRO A 48 15.62 -18.14 16.66
N GLY A 49 15.79 -18.74 15.47
CA GLY A 49 16.16 -18.02 14.25
C GLY A 49 15.07 -17.07 13.78
N GLU A 50 13.80 -17.51 13.79
CA GLU A 50 12.65 -16.66 13.47
C GLU A 50 12.51 -15.51 14.48
N ALA A 51 12.69 -15.80 15.77
CA ALA A 51 12.65 -14.76 16.80
C ALA A 51 13.78 -13.74 16.60
N GLN A 52 15.00 -14.20 16.35
CA GLN A 52 16.14 -13.32 16.07
C GLN A 52 15.87 -12.42 14.86
N ALA A 53 15.38 -12.99 13.74
CA ALA A 53 15.04 -12.23 12.55
C ALA A 53 13.91 -11.21 12.79
N PHE A 54 12.93 -11.55 13.62
CA PHE A 54 11.81 -10.66 13.93
C PHE A 54 12.20 -9.50 14.86
N PHE A 55 12.99 -9.75 15.91
CA PHE A 55 13.37 -8.73 16.88
C PHE A 55 14.61 -7.93 16.48
N HIS A 56 15.47 -8.50 15.63
CA HIS A 56 16.67 -7.86 15.10
C HIS A 56 16.67 -7.90 13.57
N PRO A 57 15.81 -7.09 12.91
CA PRO A 57 15.75 -7.06 11.45
C PRO A 57 17.10 -6.66 10.84
N SER A 58 17.51 -7.36 9.78
CA SER A 58 18.69 -7.04 8.98
C SER A 58 18.30 -6.91 7.51
N LEU A 59 18.93 -5.99 6.78
CA LEU A 59 18.76 -5.86 5.33
C LEU A 59 19.22 -7.13 4.57
N ASP A 60 20.12 -7.91 5.15
CA ASP A 60 20.56 -9.20 4.59
C ASP A 60 19.46 -10.26 4.59
N CYS A 61 18.38 -10.05 5.36
CA CYS A 61 17.21 -10.91 5.38
C CYS A 61 16.22 -10.62 4.23
N LEU A 62 16.48 -9.60 3.40
CA LEU A 62 15.69 -9.36 2.19
C LEU A 62 15.94 -10.48 1.17
N HIS A 63 14.87 -10.97 0.54
CA HIS A 63 14.99 -12.07 -0.42
C HIS A 63 15.61 -11.58 -1.72
N ASP A 64 16.23 -12.47 -2.49
CA ASP A 64 16.70 -12.11 -3.83
C ASP A 64 15.48 -11.77 -4.72
N PRO A 65 15.38 -10.55 -5.29
CA PRO A 65 14.24 -10.18 -6.13
C PRO A 65 14.04 -11.10 -7.34
N PHE A 66 15.10 -11.75 -7.83
CA PHE A 66 15.01 -12.68 -8.97
C PHE A 66 14.30 -14.01 -8.66
N LEU A 67 14.00 -14.29 -7.39
CA LEU A 67 13.10 -15.39 -7.01
C LEU A 67 11.63 -15.09 -7.35
N MET A 68 11.29 -13.83 -7.65
CA MET A 68 9.96 -13.45 -8.08
C MET A 68 9.78 -13.78 -9.55
N LYS A 69 8.76 -14.59 -9.85
CA LYS A 69 8.40 -14.97 -11.22
C LYS A 69 8.20 -13.71 -12.06
N GLY A 70 8.79 -13.69 -13.26
CA GLY A 70 8.73 -12.55 -14.18
C GLY A 70 9.81 -11.48 -13.96
N MET A 71 10.56 -11.49 -12.85
CA MET A 71 11.51 -10.42 -12.53
C MET A 71 12.60 -10.23 -13.59
N ASN A 72 13.18 -11.33 -14.10
CA ASN A 72 14.17 -11.26 -15.18
C ASN A 72 13.63 -10.56 -16.43
N ILE A 73 12.42 -10.94 -16.86
CA ILE A 73 11.76 -10.40 -18.05
C ILE A 73 11.43 -8.92 -17.85
N ALA A 74 10.93 -8.55 -16.67
CA ALA A 74 10.62 -7.16 -16.33
C ALA A 74 11.88 -6.27 -16.37
N VAL A 75 12.98 -6.70 -15.74
CA VAL A 75 14.24 -5.94 -15.70
C VAL A 75 14.86 -5.84 -17.09
N GLU A 76 14.84 -6.91 -17.89
CA GLU A 76 15.33 -6.88 -19.27
C GLU A 76 14.54 -5.86 -20.11
N ARG A 77 13.21 -5.89 -20.02
CA ARG A 77 12.35 -4.96 -20.77
C ARG A 77 12.54 -3.51 -20.37
N LEU A 78 12.62 -3.25 -19.06
CA LEU A 78 12.89 -1.92 -18.52
C LEU A 78 14.27 -1.43 -18.96
N SER A 79 15.30 -2.28 -18.87
CA SER A 79 16.65 -1.96 -19.33
C SER A 79 16.68 -1.63 -20.83
N SER A 80 15.93 -2.36 -21.65
CA SER A 80 15.76 -2.05 -23.07
C SER A 80 15.08 -0.69 -23.29
N ALA A 81 14.02 -0.37 -22.53
CA ALA A 81 13.36 0.94 -22.64
C ALA A 81 14.33 2.08 -22.34
N VAL A 82 15.07 1.97 -21.23
CA VAL A 82 16.07 2.96 -20.81
C VAL A 82 17.16 3.11 -21.88
N LYS A 83 17.74 2.01 -22.35
CA LYS A 83 18.80 2.01 -23.38
C LYS A 83 18.35 2.63 -24.70
N LYS A 84 17.08 2.41 -25.09
CA LYS A 84 16.49 2.96 -26.33
C LYS A 84 15.86 4.34 -26.13
N ASN A 85 15.94 4.90 -24.91
CA ASN A 85 15.28 6.15 -24.53
C ASN A 85 13.76 6.14 -24.85
N GLU A 86 13.13 4.98 -24.74
CA GLU A 86 11.67 4.84 -24.88
C GLU A 86 10.97 5.58 -23.74
N LYS A 87 9.81 6.19 -24.03
CA LYS A 87 9.02 6.80 -22.96
C LYS A 87 8.36 5.72 -22.12
N VAL A 88 8.56 5.80 -20.80
CA VAL A 88 7.97 4.89 -19.81
C VAL A 88 6.94 5.63 -18.97
N LEU A 89 5.78 5.01 -18.77
CA LEU A 89 4.74 5.51 -17.89
C LEU A 89 4.69 4.67 -16.60
N VAL A 90 4.96 5.31 -15.47
CA VAL A 90 4.78 4.73 -14.13
C VAL A 90 3.33 4.95 -13.71
N TYR A 91 2.56 3.88 -13.65
CA TYR A 91 1.12 3.92 -13.43
C TYR A 91 0.80 3.31 -12.08
N GLY A 92 -0.01 3.93 -11.24
CA GLY A 92 -0.45 3.29 -10.00
C GLY A 92 -1.82 3.73 -9.55
N ASP A 93 -2.38 3.04 -8.55
CA ASP A 93 -3.69 3.38 -8.01
C ASP A 93 -3.68 4.67 -7.17
N TYR A 94 -4.87 5.19 -6.87
CA TYR A 94 -5.07 6.48 -6.20
C TYR A 94 -4.99 6.42 -4.66
N ASP A 95 -4.75 5.25 -4.07
CA ASP A 95 -4.60 5.11 -2.63
C ASP A 95 -3.14 5.26 -2.20
N VAL A 96 -2.86 5.07 -0.90
CA VAL A 96 -1.52 5.35 -0.37
C VAL A 96 -0.49 4.37 -0.90
N ASP A 97 -0.86 3.10 -1.12
CA ASP A 97 0.09 2.11 -1.59
C ASP A 97 0.47 2.41 -3.04
N GLY A 98 -0.52 2.56 -3.93
CA GLY A 98 -0.29 3.01 -5.32
C GLY A 98 0.47 4.33 -5.43
N ILE A 99 0.09 5.37 -4.67
CA ILE A 99 0.75 6.68 -4.70
C ILE A 99 2.23 6.57 -4.27
N THR A 100 2.51 5.84 -3.18
CA THR A 100 3.89 5.69 -2.70
C THR A 100 4.71 4.80 -3.62
N ALA A 101 4.12 3.76 -4.22
CA ALA A 101 4.76 2.92 -5.22
C ALA A 101 5.17 3.72 -6.46
N VAL A 102 4.26 4.56 -6.98
CA VAL A 102 4.54 5.45 -8.11
C VAL A 102 5.64 6.43 -7.78
N ALA A 103 5.56 7.10 -6.62
CA ALA A 103 6.60 8.03 -6.18
C ALA A 103 7.97 7.33 -6.07
N LEU A 104 8.01 6.11 -5.54
CA LEU A 104 9.24 5.32 -5.39
C LEU A 104 9.86 4.99 -6.75
N VAL A 105 9.10 4.35 -7.64
CA VAL A 105 9.62 3.88 -8.93
C VAL A 105 9.93 5.07 -9.84
N TYR A 106 9.08 6.09 -9.87
CA TYR A 106 9.32 7.30 -10.66
C TYR A 106 10.57 8.04 -10.22
N SER A 107 10.76 8.29 -8.91
CA SER A 107 11.95 8.97 -8.40
C SER A 107 13.22 8.21 -8.75
N PHE A 108 13.23 6.89 -8.55
CA PHE A 108 14.37 6.05 -8.93
C PHE A 108 14.67 6.13 -10.44
N LEU A 109 13.66 5.95 -11.29
CA LEU A 109 13.86 5.97 -12.73
C LEU A 109 14.32 7.33 -13.26
N LYS A 110 13.84 8.43 -12.66
CA LYS A 110 14.28 9.80 -13.01
C LYS A 110 15.77 10.04 -12.77
N GLU A 111 16.36 9.37 -11.79
CA GLU A 111 17.80 9.41 -11.54
C GLU A 111 18.58 8.64 -12.62
N GLN A 112 17.96 7.63 -13.22
CA GLN A 112 18.61 6.78 -14.24
C GLN A 112 18.44 7.31 -15.67
N TYR A 113 17.31 7.95 -16.01
CA TYR A 113 17.03 8.53 -17.33
C TYR A 113 15.84 9.51 -17.29
N SER A 114 15.72 10.34 -18.32
CA SER A 114 14.79 11.47 -18.31
C SER A 114 13.38 11.19 -18.88
N ASN A 115 13.23 10.20 -19.77
CA ASN A 115 12.00 9.94 -20.51
C ASN A 115 10.98 9.07 -19.74
N VAL A 116 10.67 9.50 -18.53
CA VAL A 116 9.70 8.85 -17.64
C VAL A 116 8.63 9.86 -17.21
N GLU A 117 7.39 9.41 -17.23
CA GLU A 117 6.19 10.11 -16.76
C GLU A 117 5.45 9.22 -15.76
N TYR A 118 4.50 9.79 -15.02
CA TYR A 118 3.62 9.01 -14.15
C TYR A 118 2.15 9.31 -14.42
N TYR A 119 1.29 8.36 -14.05
CA TYR A 119 -0.16 8.49 -14.15
C TYR A 119 -0.84 7.89 -12.92
N ILE A 120 -1.81 8.64 -12.37
CA ILE A 120 -2.71 8.18 -11.31
C ILE A 120 -4.15 8.33 -11.83
N PRO A 121 -4.96 7.26 -11.88
CA PRO A 121 -6.32 7.33 -12.39
C PRO A 121 -7.22 8.16 -11.47
N ASP A 122 -8.20 8.85 -12.07
CA ASP A 122 -9.24 9.55 -11.33
C ASP A 122 -10.22 8.55 -10.71
N ARG A 123 -10.31 8.53 -9.37
CA ARG A 123 -11.19 7.63 -8.60
C ARG A 123 -12.66 7.67 -9.03
N TYR A 124 -13.13 8.84 -9.48
CA TYR A 124 -14.53 9.06 -9.82
C TYR A 124 -14.81 8.78 -11.30
N LYS A 125 -13.91 9.21 -12.19
CA LYS A 125 -14.10 9.09 -13.65
C LYS A 125 -13.64 7.76 -14.22
N GLU A 126 -12.58 7.18 -13.64
CA GLU A 126 -11.92 5.98 -14.17
C GLU A 126 -12.11 4.77 -13.25
N GLY A 127 -12.27 5.01 -11.94
CA GLY A 127 -12.39 3.95 -10.95
C GLY A 127 -11.03 3.34 -10.59
N TYR A 128 -11.08 2.20 -9.93
CA TYR A 128 -9.90 1.51 -9.38
C TYR A 128 -9.08 0.80 -10.47
N GLY A 129 -7.76 0.90 -10.35
CA GLY A 129 -6.79 0.14 -11.16
C GLY A 129 -6.63 0.67 -12.59
N VAL A 130 -6.08 -0.18 -13.47
CA VAL A 130 -5.80 0.19 -14.86
C VAL A 130 -7.10 0.62 -15.56
N SER A 131 -7.05 1.74 -16.29
CA SER A 131 -8.18 2.33 -17.01
C SER A 131 -7.90 2.44 -18.51
N PHE A 132 -8.92 2.32 -19.36
CA PHE A 132 -8.74 2.55 -20.81
C PHE A 132 -8.23 3.96 -21.10
N ARG A 133 -8.74 4.96 -20.38
CA ARG A 133 -8.31 6.36 -20.51
C ARG A 133 -6.82 6.54 -20.20
N GLY A 134 -6.30 5.87 -19.18
CA GLY A 134 -4.89 5.90 -18.86
C GLY A 134 -4.01 5.20 -19.91
N LEU A 135 -4.53 4.15 -20.54
CA LEU A 135 -3.87 3.49 -21.67
C LEU A 135 -3.89 4.36 -22.94
N ASP A 136 -4.99 5.06 -23.19
CA ASP A 136 -5.09 6.02 -24.29
C ASP A 136 -4.15 7.20 -24.07
N TYR A 137 -4.07 7.73 -22.84
CA TYR A 137 -3.07 8.73 -22.47
C TYR A 137 -1.65 8.25 -22.77
N ALA A 138 -1.30 7.02 -22.38
CA ALA A 138 0.01 6.44 -22.66
C ALA A 138 0.29 6.36 -24.17
N PHE A 139 -0.69 5.93 -24.96
CA PHE A 139 -0.58 5.86 -26.42
C PHE A 139 -0.40 7.23 -27.06
N GLU A 140 -1.24 8.19 -26.70
CA GLU A 140 -1.22 9.57 -27.21
C GLU A 140 0.09 10.29 -26.87
N ASN A 141 0.70 9.95 -25.73
CA ASN A 141 1.99 10.51 -25.29
C ASN A 141 3.21 9.71 -25.76
N ASN A 142 3.03 8.73 -26.66
CA ASN A 142 4.07 7.87 -27.24
C ASN A 142 4.84 7.02 -26.21
N CYS A 143 4.18 6.64 -25.11
CA CYS A 143 4.74 5.65 -24.18
C CYS A 143 4.84 4.28 -24.86
N ARG A 144 5.97 3.60 -24.68
CA ARG A 144 6.21 2.23 -25.19
C ARG A 144 6.16 1.17 -24.10
N LEU A 145 6.28 1.60 -22.85
CA LEU A 145 6.24 0.74 -21.68
C LEU A 145 5.39 1.40 -20.60
N ILE A 146 4.48 0.64 -20.01
CA ILE A 146 3.77 0.99 -18.79
C ILE A 146 4.26 0.05 -17.68
N ILE A 147 4.58 0.61 -16.52
CA ILE A 147 4.82 -0.15 -15.29
C ILE A 147 3.64 0.14 -14.37
N THR A 148 2.73 -0.82 -14.20
CA THR A 148 1.61 -0.67 -13.26
C THR A 148 2.07 -1.07 -11.87
N LEU A 149 1.64 -0.32 -10.85
CA LEU A 149 2.04 -0.45 -9.46
C LEU A 149 0.78 -0.50 -8.61
N ASP A 150 0.71 -1.50 -7.73
CA ASP A 150 -0.45 -1.73 -6.86
C ASP A 150 -1.77 -1.96 -7.63
N CYS A 151 -1.65 -2.34 -8.91
CA CYS A 151 -2.78 -2.67 -9.75
C CYS A 151 -2.32 -3.43 -10.99
N GLY A 152 -3.29 -4.08 -11.63
CA GLY A 152 -3.14 -4.69 -12.95
C GLY A 152 -3.32 -6.20 -12.99
N ILE A 153 -3.17 -6.94 -11.87
CA ILE A 153 -3.23 -8.42 -11.88
C ILE A 153 -4.58 -8.97 -12.36
N LYS A 154 -5.66 -8.18 -12.28
CA LYS A 154 -6.99 -8.53 -12.81
C LYS A 154 -7.35 -7.81 -14.10
N ALA A 155 -6.44 -7.05 -14.70
CA ALA A 155 -6.72 -6.17 -15.83
C ALA A 155 -6.51 -6.85 -17.20
N THR A 156 -7.00 -8.09 -17.36
CA THR A 156 -6.76 -8.93 -18.56
C THR A 156 -7.12 -8.22 -19.87
N GLU A 157 -8.34 -7.71 -19.97
CA GLU A 157 -8.84 -6.97 -21.14
C GLU A 157 -8.00 -5.72 -21.44
N LYS A 158 -7.64 -4.96 -20.41
CA LYS A 158 -6.93 -3.68 -20.55
C LYS A 158 -5.48 -3.88 -20.93
N VAL A 159 -4.83 -4.92 -20.42
CA VAL A 159 -3.47 -5.30 -20.82
C VAL A 159 -3.44 -5.76 -22.28
N LEU A 160 -4.46 -6.52 -22.72
CA LEU A 160 -4.59 -6.86 -24.14
C LEU A 160 -4.81 -5.62 -25.01
N TYR A 161 -5.62 -4.67 -24.55
CA TYR A 161 -5.82 -3.39 -25.23
C TYR A 161 -4.52 -2.59 -25.38
N ALA A 162 -3.72 -2.48 -24.31
CA ALA A 162 -2.41 -1.83 -24.34
C ALA A 162 -1.47 -2.52 -25.36
N LYS A 163 -1.44 -3.86 -25.35
CA LYS A 163 -0.65 -4.65 -26.29
C LYS A 163 -1.06 -4.40 -27.74
N ASN A 164 -2.35 -4.34 -28.03
CA ASN A 164 -2.87 -4.04 -29.38
C ASN A 164 -2.49 -2.62 -29.86
N LYS A 165 -2.21 -1.69 -28.94
CA LYS A 165 -1.66 -0.36 -29.22
C LYS A 165 -0.13 -0.33 -29.33
N GLY A 166 0.54 -1.47 -29.21
CA GLY A 166 2.00 -1.56 -29.25
C GLY A 166 2.67 -1.02 -27.99
N ILE A 167 2.00 -1.13 -26.85
CA ILE A 167 2.51 -0.73 -25.54
C ILE A 167 2.74 -2.00 -24.70
N ASP A 168 3.98 -2.19 -24.25
CA ASP A 168 4.29 -3.26 -23.31
C ASP A 168 3.82 -2.86 -21.90
N VAL A 169 3.38 -3.84 -21.12
CA VAL A 169 2.97 -3.64 -19.72
C VAL A 169 3.79 -4.55 -18.82
N ILE A 170 4.44 -3.99 -17.80
CA ILE A 170 4.98 -4.71 -16.65
C ILE A 170 4.01 -4.47 -15.49
N ILE A 171 3.45 -5.53 -14.95
CA ILE A 171 2.55 -5.45 -13.80
C ILE A 171 3.36 -5.67 -12.53
N CYS A 172 3.29 -4.75 -11.57
CA CYS A 172 3.80 -4.88 -10.21
C CYS A 172 2.60 -4.79 -9.25
N ASP A 173 2.16 -5.93 -8.75
CA ASP A 173 0.92 -6.03 -7.97
C ASP A 173 1.09 -7.05 -6.84
N HIS A 174 0.18 -7.03 -5.88
CA HIS A 174 0.19 -7.88 -4.69
C HIS A 174 -1.22 -8.35 -4.28
N HIS A 175 -2.24 -7.96 -5.05
CA HIS A 175 -3.60 -8.43 -4.90
C HIS A 175 -3.73 -9.91 -5.29
N TYR A 176 -4.77 -10.58 -4.81
CA TYR A 176 -5.03 -11.94 -5.28
C TYR A 176 -5.34 -11.94 -6.79
N PRO A 177 -4.70 -12.81 -7.58
CA PRO A 177 -4.98 -12.94 -9.00
C PRO A 177 -6.43 -13.36 -9.25
N GLY A 178 -6.94 -13.02 -10.44
CA GLY A 178 -8.20 -13.59 -10.93
C GLY A 178 -8.00 -15.01 -11.48
N ASP A 179 -9.04 -15.53 -12.14
CA ASP A 179 -8.98 -16.85 -12.78
C ASP A 179 -7.95 -16.91 -13.92
N GLU A 180 -7.72 -15.77 -14.57
CA GLU A 180 -6.76 -15.61 -15.66
C GLU A 180 -5.69 -14.57 -15.28
N ILE A 181 -4.43 -14.87 -15.62
CA ILE A 181 -3.32 -13.92 -15.49
C ILE A 181 -3.22 -13.08 -16.77
N PRO A 182 -3.19 -11.74 -16.68
CA PRO A 182 -3.08 -10.87 -17.85
C PRO A 182 -1.87 -11.20 -18.72
N MET A 183 -2.04 -11.11 -20.04
CA MET A 183 -0.98 -11.30 -21.03
C MET A 183 -0.04 -10.09 -21.12
N ALA A 184 0.49 -9.67 -19.99
CA ALA A 184 1.46 -8.59 -19.86
C ALA A 184 2.85 -9.05 -20.34
N HIS A 185 3.74 -8.10 -20.58
CA HIS A 185 5.14 -8.39 -20.90
C HIS A 185 5.82 -9.09 -19.72
N ALA A 186 5.54 -8.65 -18.49
CA ALA A 186 5.90 -9.34 -17.27
C ALA A 186 4.85 -9.10 -16.19
N VAL A 187 4.70 -10.06 -15.29
CA VAL A 187 3.83 -9.98 -14.11
C VAL A 187 4.67 -10.26 -12.87
N LEU A 188 4.84 -9.25 -12.04
CA LEU A 188 5.52 -9.27 -10.75
C LEU A 188 4.45 -9.23 -9.67
N ASP A 189 4.09 -10.40 -9.20
CA ASP A 189 3.16 -10.58 -8.10
C ASP A 189 3.58 -11.85 -7.35
N PRO A 190 3.87 -11.79 -6.04
CA PRO A 190 4.29 -12.97 -5.29
C PRO A 190 3.16 -13.99 -5.12
N LYS A 191 1.89 -13.58 -5.19
CA LYS A 191 0.69 -14.42 -5.04
C LYS A 191 0.24 -15.07 -6.35
N GLN A 192 0.84 -14.73 -7.49
CA GLN A 192 0.47 -15.37 -8.76
C GLN A 192 0.82 -16.88 -8.77
N PRO A 193 0.07 -17.71 -9.51
CA PRO A 193 0.33 -19.14 -9.60
C PRO A 193 1.75 -19.46 -10.11
N GLY A 194 2.41 -20.38 -9.40
CA GLY A 194 3.76 -20.84 -9.73
C GLY A 194 4.89 -19.86 -9.38
N CYS A 195 4.63 -18.79 -8.61
CA CYS A 195 5.68 -17.91 -8.12
C CYS A 195 6.35 -18.48 -6.86
N SER A 196 7.66 -18.72 -6.93
CA SER A 196 8.47 -19.26 -5.83
C SER A 196 8.98 -18.21 -4.84
N TYR A 197 8.59 -16.94 -5.02
CA TYR A 197 9.05 -15.87 -4.13
C TYR A 197 8.67 -16.18 -2.68
N PRO A 198 9.63 -16.17 -1.71
CA PRO A 198 9.38 -16.74 -0.38
C PRO A 198 8.33 -16.00 0.45
N TYR A 199 8.19 -14.68 0.26
CA TYR A 199 7.28 -13.85 1.07
C TYR A 199 6.11 -13.33 0.24
N LYS A 200 4.88 -13.69 0.62
CA LYS A 200 3.67 -13.42 -0.18
C LYS A 200 2.98 -12.10 0.10
N GLU A 201 3.30 -11.47 1.22
CA GLU A 201 2.52 -10.36 1.75
C GLU A 201 3.16 -8.99 1.53
N LEU A 202 4.03 -8.84 0.53
CA LEU A 202 4.52 -7.51 0.13
C LEU A 202 3.34 -6.60 -0.19
N SER A 203 3.48 -5.31 0.11
CA SER A 203 2.59 -4.27 -0.43
C SER A 203 2.93 -3.98 -1.90
N GLY A 204 2.06 -3.28 -2.63
CA GLY A 204 2.31 -2.84 -4.01
C GLY A 204 3.60 -2.02 -4.15
N CYS A 205 3.85 -1.08 -3.23
CA CYS A 205 5.11 -0.34 -3.14
C CYS A 205 6.29 -1.25 -2.78
N GLY A 206 6.07 -2.28 -1.95
CA GLY A 206 7.06 -3.32 -1.67
C GLY A 206 7.48 -4.10 -2.92
N VAL A 207 6.53 -4.46 -3.78
CA VAL A 207 6.81 -5.10 -5.08
C VAL A 207 7.56 -4.13 -6.01
N GLY A 208 7.15 -2.85 -6.05
CA GLY A 208 7.88 -1.80 -6.76
C GLY A 208 9.33 -1.64 -6.27
N PHE A 209 9.56 -1.72 -4.96
CA PHE A 209 10.90 -1.74 -4.37
C PHE A 209 11.70 -2.96 -4.84
N LYS A 210 11.10 -4.16 -4.93
CA LYS A 210 11.78 -5.34 -5.48
C LYS A 210 12.16 -5.17 -6.95
N LEU A 211 11.34 -4.49 -7.75
CA LEU A 211 11.67 -4.18 -9.14
C LEU A 211 12.91 -3.27 -9.23
N ILE A 212 12.94 -2.15 -8.50
CA ILE A 212 14.12 -1.26 -8.53
C ILE A 212 15.35 -1.94 -7.92
N HIS A 213 15.18 -2.82 -6.94
CA HIS A 213 16.26 -3.62 -6.37
C HIS A 213 16.85 -4.58 -7.42
N ALA A 214 16.01 -5.27 -8.18
CA ALA A 214 16.47 -6.14 -9.26
C ALA A 214 17.21 -5.36 -10.36
N TYR A 215 16.65 -4.21 -10.75
CA TYR A 215 17.28 -3.31 -11.72
C TYR A 215 18.65 -2.83 -11.21
N ALA A 216 18.73 -2.37 -9.96
CA ALA A 216 19.96 -1.92 -9.33
C ALA A 216 21.05 -3.01 -9.33
N LYS A 217 20.70 -4.26 -9.01
CA LYS A 217 21.64 -5.40 -9.06
C LYS A 217 22.22 -5.62 -10.46
N ILE A 218 21.40 -5.53 -11.51
CA ILE A 218 21.84 -5.75 -12.90
C ILE A 218 22.72 -4.61 -13.41
N HIS A 219 22.42 -3.38 -13.01
CA HIS A 219 23.14 -2.18 -13.43
C HIS A 219 24.24 -1.74 -12.46
N ALA A 220 24.60 -2.61 -11.50
CA ALA A 220 25.62 -2.35 -10.48
C ALA A 220 25.41 -1.05 -9.68
N ILE A 221 24.16 -0.65 -9.48
CA ILE A 221 23.79 0.49 -8.62
C ILE A 221 23.88 0.02 -7.16
N PRO A 222 24.67 0.70 -6.31
CA PRO A 222 24.80 0.35 -4.89
C PRO A 222 23.45 0.29 -4.17
N PHE A 223 23.25 -0.73 -3.33
CA PHE A 223 22.01 -0.87 -2.55
C PHE A 223 21.74 0.36 -1.65
N THR A 224 22.79 1.04 -1.20
CA THR A 224 22.70 2.29 -0.43
C THR A 224 21.93 3.41 -1.14
N GLU A 225 21.92 3.43 -2.47
CA GLU A 225 21.18 4.44 -3.25
C GLU A 225 19.67 4.16 -3.29
N ILE A 226 19.25 2.92 -3.03
CA ILE A 226 17.82 2.57 -2.99
C ILE A 226 17.26 2.44 -1.57
N ILE A 227 18.11 2.32 -0.53
CA ILE A 227 17.67 2.27 0.89
C ILE A 227 16.83 3.50 1.25
N GLN A 228 17.15 4.68 0.72
CA GLN A 228 16.42 5.91 1.00
C GLN A 228 14.92 5.84 0.64
N TYR A 229 14.52 4.95 -0.28
CA TYR A 229 13.11 4.77 -0.65
C TYR A 229 12.30 3.95 0.35
N LEU A 230 12.94 3.35 1.36
CA LEU A 230 12.24 2.56 2.37
C LEU A 230 11.27 3.40 3.21
N ASP A 231 11.43 4.72 3.28
CA ASP A 231 10.44 5.61 3.92
C ASP A 231 9.06 5.50 3.25
N LEU A 232 8.99 5.46 1.91
CA LEU A 232 7.76 5.22 1.15
C LEU A 232 7.23 3.81 1.36
N VAL A 233 8.13 2.81 1.38
CA VAL A 233 7.74 1.40 1.59
C VAL A 233 7.10 1.23 2.98
N ALA A 234 7.64 1.87 4.03
CA ALA A 234 7.03 1.84 5.36
C ALA A 234 5.67 2.52 5.40
N VAL A 235 5.49 3.64 4.67
CA VAL A 235 4.18 4.31 4.55
C VAL A 235 3.16 3.42 3.87
N SER A 236 3.55 2.74 2.79
CA SER A 236 2.74 1.75 2.09
C SER A 236 2.35 0.57 3.01
N ILE A 237 3.34 -0.11 3.60
CA ILE A 237 3.11 -1.28 4.48
C ILE A 237 2.12 -0.96 5.59
N ALA A 238 2.28 0.20 6.23
CA ALA A 238 1.40 0.65 7.28
C ALA A 238 0.00 0.99 6.76
N SER A 239 -0.10 1.73 5.65
CA SER A 239 -1.37 2.27 5.16
C SER A 239 -2.25 1.21 4.49
N ASP A 240 -1.64 0.19 3.90
CA ASP A 240 -2.35 -0.93 3.28
C ASP A 240 -2.62 -2.08 4.29
N ILE A 241 -2.09 -1.96 5.51
CA ILE A 241 -2.34 -2.90 6.61
C ILE A 241 -1.91 -4.34 6.24
N VAL A 242 -0.87 -4.46 5.41
CA VAL A 242 -0.25 -5.76 5.13
C VAL A 242 0.47 -6.27 6.38
N PRO A 243 0.56 -7.60 6.59
CA PRO A 243 1.29 -8.20 7.70
C PRO A 243 2.71 -7.64 7.85
N ILE A 244 3.06 -7.18 9.07
CA ILE A 244 4.43 -6.74 9.40
C ILE A 244 5.21 -7.94 9.94
N THR A 245 5.41 -8.92 9.07
CA THR A 245 6.18 -10.15 9.32
C THR A 245 7.20 -10.34 8.18
N GLY A 246 8.07 -11.35 8.28
CA GLY A 246 9.02 -11.71 7.21
C GLY A 246 9.72 -10.48 6.60
N GLU A 247 9.62 -10.34 5.28
CA GLU A 247 10.28 -9.25 4.55
C GLU A 247 9.70 -7.86 4.87
N ASN A 248 8.37 -7.73 5.06
CA ASN A 248 7.77 -6.46 5.46
C ASN A 248 8.26 -5.99 6.83
N ARG A 249 8.55 -6.90 7.76
CA ARG A 249 9.10 -6.54 9.08
C ARG A 249 10.45 -5.83 8.97
N VAL A 250 11.29 -6.27 8.03
CA VAL A 250 12.59 -5.66 7.72
C VAL A 250 12.37 -4.32 7.04
N LEU A 251 11.58 -4.29 5.96
CA LEU A 251 11.31 -3.08 5.18
C LEU A 251 10.67 -1.97 6.05
N ALA A 252 9.68 -2.32 6.87
CA ALA A 252 9.03 -1.39 7.78
C ALA A 252 9.97 -0.88 8.88
N TYR A 253 10.88 -1.72 9.39
CA TYR A 253 11.86 -1.29 10.40
C TYR A 253 12.80 -0.23 9.86
N TYR A 254 13.47 -0.52 8.74
CA TYR A 254 14.42 0.41 8.13
C TYR A 254 13.72 1.63 7.52
N GLY A 255 12.51 1.46 6.98
CA GLY A 255 11.71 2.57 6.49
C GLY A 255 11.21 3.50 7.60
N LEU A 256 10.80 2.97 8.76
CA LEU A 256 10.45 3.79 9.92
C LEU A 256 11.68 4.48 10.51
N LYS A 257 12.85 3.83 10.47
CA LYS A 257 14.12 4.46 10.82
C LYS A 257 14.42 5.63 9.87
N GLN A 258 14.32 5.43 8.56
CA GLN A 258 14.50 6.48 7.55
C GLN A 258 13.52 7.65 7.77
N LEU A 259 12.24 7.37 8.05
CA LEU A 259 11.22 8.38 8.35
C LEU A 259 11.57 9.25 9.58
N ASN A 260 12.20 8.65 10.59
CA ASN A 260 12.57 9.36 11.83
C ASN A 260 13.89 10.13 11.70
N GLU A 261 14.86 9.61 10.94
CA GLU A 261 16.21 10.17 10.86
C GLU A 261 16.37 11.15 9.69
N SER A 262 15.88 10.79 8.50
CA SER A 262 16.06 11.58 7.28
C SER A 262 14.91 11.34 6.29
N PRO A 263 13.67 11.73 6.63
CA PRO A 263 12.54 11.60 5.73
C PRO A 263 12.75 12.49 4.49
N ARG A 264 12.29 12.01 3.32
CA ARG A 264 12.22 12.85 2.12
C ARG A 264 11.40 14.12 2.37
N THR A 265 11.68 15.16 1.58
CA THR A 265 11.06 16.49 1.72
C THR A 265 9.53 16.42 1.82
N GLY A 266 8.85 15.68 0.94
CA GLY A 266 7.40 15.53 0.99
C GLY A 266 6.86 14.91 2.27
N LEU A 267 7.44 13.80 2.73
CA LEU A 267 7.03 13.13 3.97
C LEU A 267 7.35 13.99 5.19
N ARG A 268 8.47 14.72 5.18
CA ARG A 268 8.83 15.67 6.24
C ARG A 268 7.77 16.75 6.41
N GLU A 269 7.26 17.31 5.32
CA GLU A 269 6.17 18.30 5.41
C GLU A 269 4.85 17.67 5.87
N ILE A 270 4.53 16.43 5.46
CA ILE A 270 3.36 15.71 6.00
C ILE A 270 3.49 15.46 7.50
N ILE A 271 4.68 15.06 7.99
CA ILE A 271 4.96 14.84 9.42
C ILE A 271 4.77 16.14 10.20
N ARG A 272 5.21 17.27 9.63
CA ARG A 272 4.99 18.61 10.20
C ARG A 272 3.52 18.97 10.27
N GLU A 273 2.76 18.84 9.18
CA GLU A 273 1.29 19.08 9.18
C GLU A 273 0.55 18.09 10.08
N ALA A 274 1.12 16.90 10.26
CA ALA A 274 0.61 15.94 11.21
C ALA A 274 0.87 16.34 12.65
N GLU A 275 1.69 17.35 12.95
CA GLU A 275 2.06 17.80 14.30
C GLU A 275 2.67 16.69 15.15
N ILE A 276 3.58 15.91 14.56
CA ILE A 276 4.29 14.82 15.25
C ILE A 276 5.69 15.31 15.60
N ILE A 277 5.97 15.44 16.89
CA ILE A 277 7.26 15.95 17.42
C ILE A 277 8.09 14.81 18.04
N ARG A 278 7.43 13.72 18.44
CA ARG A 278 8.08 12.51 18.99
C ARG A 278 8.51 11.55 17.88
N THR A 279 9.28 10.53 18.25
CA THR A 279 9.59 9.40 17.37
C THR A 279 8.30 8.79 16.80
N LEU A 280 8.28 8.68 15.47
CA LEU A 280 7.20 8.08 14.69
C LEU A 280 7.13 6.57 14.96
N THR A 281 5.90 6.10 15.10
CA THR A 281 5.54 4.68 15.18
C THR A 281 4.74 4.28 13.94
N ILE A 282 4.58 2.98 13.70
CA ILE A 282 3.65 2.48 12.66
C ILE A 282 2.24 3.04 12.87
N GLU A 283 1.78 3.16 14.12
CA GLU A 283 0.47 3.73 14.45
C GLU A 283 0.33 5.17 13.94
N ASP A 284 1.37 6.00 14.09
CA ASP A 284 1.35 7.37 13.57
C ASP A 284 1.24 7.39 12.04
N VAL A 285 1.91 6.44 11.38
CA VAL A 285 1.82 6.30 9.92
C VAL A 285 0.38 5.94 9.51
N VAL A 286 -0.23 4.94 10.15
CA VAL A 286 -1.60 4.47 9.88
C VAL A 286 -2.64 5.56 10.12
N PHE A 287 -2.54 6.31 11.23
CA PHE A 287 -3.63 7.18 11.67
C PHE A 287 -3.40 8.67 11.39
N ARG A 288 -2.16 9.10 11.09
CA ARG A 288 -1.83 10.53 10.88
C ARG A 288 -1.23 10.82 9.51
N ILE A 289 -0.34 9.96 8.99
CA ILE A 289 0.35 10.20 7.70
C ILE A 289 -0.47 9.66 6.53
N GLY A 290 -0.73 8.35 6.50
CA GLY A 290 -1.49 7.68 5.44
C GLY A 290 -2.83 8.35 5.14
N PRO A 291 -3.64 8.75 6.15
CA PRO A 291 -4.92 9.41 5.92
C PRO A 291 -4.81 10.79 5.25
N ARG A 292 -3.67 11.49 5.35
CA ARG A 292 -3.42 12.74 4.62
C ARG A 292 -3.13 12.46 3.15
N ILE A 293 -2.22 11.52 2.88
CA ILE A 293 -1.91 11.09 1.51
C ILE A 293 -3.18 10.60 0.80
N ASN A 294 -3.97 9.74 1.45
CA ASN A 294 -5.21 9.21 0.91
C ASN A 294 -6.29 10.30 0.70
N ALA A 295 -6.23 11.41 1.45
CA ALA A 295 -7.21 12.49 1.30
C ALA A 295 -7.09 13.16 -0.08
N ALA A 296 -5.88 13.32 -0.62
CA ALA A 296 -5.67 13.86 -1.96
C ALA A 296 -6.41 13.05 -3.02
N GLY A 297 -6.25 11.72 -3.02
CA GLY A 297 -6.94 10.81 -3.94
C GLY A 297 -8.45 10.64 -3.70
N ARG A 298 -8.99 11.15 -2.58
CA ARG A 298 -10.44 11.13 -2.27
C ARG A 298 -11.14 12.44 -2.59
N MET A 299 -10.43 13.56 -2.45
CA MET A 299 -11.00 14.90 -2.57
C MET A 299 -10.70 15.57 -3.91
N ASP A 300 -9.62 15.19 -4.59
CA ASP A 300 -9.24 15.69 -5.91
C ASP A 300 -8.54 14.59 -6.72
N THR A 301 -7.32 14.83 -7.22
CA THR A 301 -6.51 13.88 -7.98
C THR A 301 -5.34 13.36 -7.14
N GLY A 302 -5.10 12.04 -7.17
CA GLY A 302 -3.97 11.44 -6.44
C GLY A 302 -2.59 11.93 -6.92
N GLY A 303 -2.53 12.56 -8.11
CA GLY A 303 -1.32 13.15 -8.68
C GLY A 303 -0.67 14.22 -7.79
N ARG A 304 -1.45 15.02 -7.03
CA ARG A 304 -0.88 16.01 -6.10
C ARG A 304 -0.08 15.35 -4.97
N ALA A 305 -0.53 14.20 -4.48
CA ALA A 305 0.21 13.47 -3.46
C ALA A 305 1.51 12.88 -4.00
N VAL A 306 1.51 12.37 -5.24
CA VAL A 306 2.75 11.96 -5.91
C VAL A 306 3.70 13.15 -6.04
N GLU A 307 3.22 14.29 -6.53
CA GLU A 307 4.02 15.52 -6.68
C GLU A 307 4.69 15.95 -5.37
N LEU A 308 3.96 15.91 -4.25
CA LEU A 308 4.54 16.16 -2.93
C LEU A 308 5.66 15.16 -2.59
N LEU A 309 5.39 13.86 -2.76
CA LEU A 309 6.31 12.79 -2.37
C LEU A 309 7.59 12.71 -3.23
N ILE A 310 7.55 13.23 -4.46
CA ILE A 310 8.72 13.31 -5.35
C ILE A 310 9.42 14.68 -5.31
N SER A 311 8.82 15.69 -4.68
CA SER A 311 9.36 17.05 -4.66
C SER A 311 10.66 17.13 -3.86
N SER A 312 11.67 17.77 -4.45
CA SER A 312 12.92 18.15 -3.78
C SER A 312 12.92 19.59 -3.27
N ASP A 313 11.99 20.45 -3.75
CA ASP A 313 11.86 21.85 -3.33
C ASP A 313 11.02 21.96 -2.04
N PRO A 314 11.60 22.41 -0.91
CA PRO A 314 10.88 22.57 0.34
C PRO A 314 9.72 23.57 0.28
N LYS A 315 9.82 24.63 -0.55
CA LYS A 315 8.75 25.63 -0.67
C LYS A 315 7.55 25.06 -1.42
N LEU A 316 7.82 24.37 -2.53
CA LEU A 316 6.77 23.67 -3.28
C LEU A 316 6.12 22.59 -2.42
N ALA A 317 6.93 21.77 -1.74
CA ALA A 317 6.44 20.71 -0.86
C ALA A 317 5.57 21.27 0.27
N TYR A 318 5.96 22.39 0.89
CA TYR A 318 5.15 23.06 1.91
C TYR A 318 3.80 23.55 1.38
N GLY A 319 3.77 24.12 0.17
CA GLY A 319 2.51 24.54 -0.46
C GLY A 319 1.57 23.35 -0.68
N ILE A 320 2.09 22.27 -1.26
CA ILE A 320 1.29 21.06 -1.55
C ILE A 320 0.87 20.35 -0.25
N SER A 321 1.72 20.30 0.78
CA SER A 321 1.37 19.67 2.05
C SER A 321 0.20 20.38 2.75
N LYS A 322 0.16 21.72 2.69
CA LYS A 322 -0.97 22.52 3.18
C LYS A 322 -2.27 22.22 2.43
N GLU A 323 -2.21 22.11 1.10
CA GLU A 323 -3.37 21.71 0.29
C GLU A 323 -3.87 20.32 0.71
N ILE A 324 -2.97 19.36 0.87
CA ILE A 324 -3.30 17.98 1.28
C ILE A 324 -3.86 17.92 2.70
N ASP A 325 -3.35 18.71 3.64
CA ASP A 325 -3.92 18.78 5.00
C ASP A 325 -5.34 19.37 4.99
N ASN A 326 -5.58 20.41 4.18
CA ASN A 326 -6.92 20.95 3.97
C ASN A 326 -7.89 19.90 3.41
N TYR A 327 -7.46 19.10 2.41
CA TYR A 327 -8.26 17.98 1.91
C TYR A 327 -8.57 16.95 2.99
N ASN A 328 -7.60 16.66 3.87
CA ASN A 328 -7.80 15.75 4.99
C ASN A 328 -8.83 16.31 6.00
N ILE A 329 -8.78 17.61 6.31
CA ILE A 329 -9.75 18.29 7.18
C ILE A 329 -11.14 18.25 6.54
N GLU A 330 -11.28 18.63 5.27
CA GLU A 330 -12.57 18.59 4.56
C GLU A 330 -13.14 17.18 4.54
N ARG A 331 -12.30 16.18 4.18
CA ARG A 331 -12.70 14.77 4.17
C ARG A 331 -13.22 14.31 5.53
N ARG A 332 -12.54 14.67 6.64
CA ARG A 332 -12.99 14.32 8.00
C ARG A 332 -14.33 14.99 8.35
N ASN A 333 -14.55 16.22 7.90
CA ASN A 333 -15.82 16.93 8.11
C ASN A 333 -16.97 16.26 7.34
N VAL A 334 -16.77 15.94 6.06
CA VAL A 334 -17.75 15.22 5.24
C VAL A 334 -18.04 13.84 5.83
N ASP A 335 -17.00 13.10 6.22
CA ASP A 335 -17.10 11.79 6.88
C ASP A 335 -17.96 11.85 8.15
N ARG A 336 -17.70 12.80 9.04
CA ARG A 336 -18.51 13.00 10.26
C ARG A 336 -19.98 13.29 9.94
N LEU A 337 -20.23 14.15 8.96
CA LEU A 337 -21.59 14.51 8.55
C LEU A 337 -22.36 13.31 7.99
N ILE A 338 -21.76 12.58 7.04
CA ILE A 338 -22.35 11.38 6.45
C ILE A 338 -22.55 10.29 7.50
N THR A 339 -21.58 10.08 8.40
CA THR A 339 -21.73 9.10 9.50
C THR A 339 -22.93 9.45 10.40
N THR A 340 -23.09 10.73 10.74
CA THR A 340 -24.20 11.19 11.58
C THR A 340 -25.54 10.99 10.90
N GLU A 341 -25.63 11.33 9.61
CA GLU A 341 -26.82 11.10 8.80
C GLU A 341 -27.15 9.60 8.68
N ALA A 342 -26.15 8.77 8.40
CA ALA A 342 -26.30 7.33 8.28
C ALA A 342 -26.80 6.70 9.60
N MET A 343 -26.23 7.11 10.74
CA MET A 343 -26.71 6.68 12.06
C MET A 343 -28.16 7.10 12.31
N ARG A 344 -28.56 8.31 11.87
CA ARG A 344 -29.95 8.78 11.96
C ARG A 344 -30.89 7.94 11.09
N MET A 345 -30.52 7.66 9.84
CA MET A 345 -31.30 6.79 8.94
C MET A 345 -31.53 5.40 9.56
N ILE A 346 -30.51 4.84 10.22
CA ILE A 346 -30.64 3.57 10.95
C ILE A 346 -31.57 3.74 12.15
N SER A 347 -31.37 4.79 12.96
CA SER A 347 -32.12 4.97 14.20
C SER A 347 -33.61 5.24 14.00
N ASP A 348 -33.98 5.83 12.87
CA ASP A 348 -35.36 6.25 12.55
C ASP A 348 -36.14 5.16 11.82
N ASP A 349 -35.45 4.22 11.16
CA ASP A 349 -36.07 3.08 10.51
C ASP A 349 -36.24 1.90 11.48
N LYS A 350 -37.49 1.68 11.93
CA LYS A 350 -37.86 0.56 12.82
C LYS A 350 -37.47 -0.82 12.28
N ARG A 351 -37.34 -0.99 10.96
CA ARG A 351 -36.95 -2.26 10.33
C ARG A 351 -35.50 -2.63 10.65
N THR A 352 -34.63 -1.63 10.80
CA THR A 352 -33.18 -1.85 10.94
C THR A 352 -32.79 -2.47 12.27
N SER A 353 -33.65 -2.37 13.29
CA SER A 353 -33.30 -2.79 14.64
C SER A 353 -33.21 -4.31 14.82
N ASN A 354 -33.67 -5.12 13.84
CA ASN A 354 -33.43 -6.58 13.78
C ASN A 354 -32.62 -7.00 12.54
N SER A 355 -32.15 -6.06 11.73
CA SER A 355 -31.48 -6.42 10.48
C SER A 355 -30.12 -7.07 10.74
N LYS A 356 -29.81 -8.12 9.97
CA LYS A 356 -28.50 -8.75 9.96
C LYS A 356 -27.47 -7.97 9.13
N THR A 357 -27.92 -6.96 8.40
CA THR A 357 -27.10 -6.08 7.56
C THR A 357 -27.62 -4.65 7.65
N THR A 358 -26.73 -3.69 7.40
CA THR A 358 -27.09 -2.30 7.15
C THR A 358 -26.99 -2.06 5.65
N VAL A 359 -28.05 -1.53 5.03
CA VAL A 359 -28.01 -1.10 3.63
C VAL A 359 -28.54 0.33 3.60
N LEU A 360 -27.70 1.28 3.20
CA LEU A 360 -28.05 2.69 3.14
C LEU A 360 -27.75 3.27 1.77
N PHE A 361 -28.62 4.16 1.32
CA PHE A 361 -28.42 4.88 0.07
C PHE A 361 -28.81 6.34 0.25
N ASN A 362 -27.91 7.22 -0.14
CA ASN A 362 -28.21 8.63 -0.32
C ASN A 362 -27.43 9.14 -1.54
N PRO A 363 -28.10 9.66 -2.59
CA PRO A 363 -27.45 10.10 -3.82
C PRO A 363 -26.51 11.30 -3.63
N SER A 364 -26.62 12.01 -2.51
CA SER A 364 -25.75 13.15 -2.17
C SER A 364 -24.42 12.75 -1.50
N TRP A 365 -24.25 11.48 -1.11
CA TRP A 365 -23.03 11.04 -0.43
C TRP A 365 -21.84 10.96 -1.39
N LYS A 366 -20.73 11.59 -1.02
CA LYS A 366 -19.49 11.56 -1.79
C LYS A 366 -18.88 10.13 -1.77
N LYS A 367 -18.77 9.49 -2.94
CA LYS A 367 -18.22 8.13 -3.12
C LYS A 367 -16.87 7.91 -2.42
N GLY A 368 -15.98 8.91 -2.44
CA GLY A 368 -14.66 8.85 -1.79
C GLY A 368 -14.69 8.69 -0.27
N VAL A 369 -15.83 8.84 0.40
CA VAL A 369 -15.96 8.81 1.86
C VAL A 369 -16.79 7.61 2.37
N ILE A 370 -17.64 7.02 1.53
CA ILE A 370 -18.61 5.99 1.91
C ILE A 370 -17.94 4.78 2.59
N GLY A 371 -16.78 4.32 2.09
CA GLY A 371 -16.07 3.18 2.70
C GLY A 371 -15.64 3.42 4.15
N ILE A 372 -15.28 4.65 4.51
CA ILE A 372 -14.90 5.01 5.90
C ILE A 372 -16.15 4.97 6.79
N VAL A 373 -17.26 5.51 6.28
CA VAL A 373 -18.55 5.49 6.99
C VAL A 373 -19.02 4.06 7.21
N ALA A 374 -18.98 3.21 6.17
CA ALA A 374 -19.33 1.80 6.27
C ALA A 374 -18.49 1.08 7.32
N SER A 375 -17.18 1.33 7.36
CA SER A 375 -16.28 0.75 8.39
C SER A 375 -16.68 1.16 9.81
N ARG A 376 -17.02 2.44 10.04
CA ARG A 376 -17.51 2.90 11.34
C ARG A 376 -18.86 2.30 11.72
N LEU A 377 -19.75 2.11 10.76
CA LEU A 377 -21.04 1.46 10.99
C LEU A 377 -20.86 -0.02 11.33
N ILE A 378 -19.87 -0.70 10.71
CA ILE A 378 -19.48 -2.07 11.09
C ILE A 378 -19.00 -2.09 12.55
N GLU A 379 -18.12 -1.17 12.97
CA GLU A 379 -17.63 -1.08 14.36
C GLU A 379 -18.73 -0.73 15.37
N THR A 380 -19.76 0.02 14.95
CA THR A 380 -20.86 0.46 15.82
C THR A 380 -21.94 -0.61 15.96
N TYR A 381 -22.33 -1.23 14.85
CA TYR A 381 -23.48 -2.15 14.76
C TYR A 381 -23.08 -3.62 14.60
N TYR A 382 -21.78 -3.93 14.45
CA TYR A 382 -21.21 -5.28 14.31
C TYR A 382 -21.92 -6.15 13.28
N ARG A 383 -22.26 -5.54 12.14
CA ARG A 383 -22.89 -6.24 11.02
C ARG A 383 -22.42 -5.68 9.68
N PRO A 384 -22.43 -6.49 8.60
CA PRO A 384 -22.05 -6.03 7.27
C PRO A 384 -22.84 -4.78 6.86
N THR A 385 -22.14 -3.81 6.27
CA THR A 385 -22.72 -2.53 5.85
C THR A 385 -22.44 -2.31 4.36
N VAL A 386 -23.50 -1.97 3.62
CA VAL A 386 -23.48 -1.67 2.18
C VAL A 386 -23.97 -0.25 1.95
#